data_AF-A0A067R5Z8-F1
#
_entry.id   AF-A0A067R5Z8-F1
#
_cell.length_a   1.000
_cell.length_b   1.000
_cell.length_c   1.000
_cell.angle_alpha   90.00
_cell.angle_beta   90.00
_cell.angle_gamma   90.00
#
_symmetry.space_group_name_H-M   'P 1'
#
loop_
_entity.id
_entity.type
_entity.pdbx_description
1 polymer ?
#
loop_
_entity_poly.entity_id
_entity_poly.type
_entity_poly.pdbx_seq_one_letter_code
_entity_poly.pdbx_strand_id
1 'polypeptide(L)'
;MEFMDKFPLNVAHQLERRAEAHLQQKHFDESIQCYQKAVEKLKEAEHSSDNGLFLQSVKYQQERCIQLQKVISMKKDQYVADKTRQQKMLQVLTKLEQTSSERSQETNNLQLKIYRTMEEADSLLERLVCRGESDGYDLESVKSDNVGGACAEDTVKVDTFQPGKLDGRKWPKDDRTVIEELRTLNNQLRSLVIQLQTQLDASCKEVEILRERVRFLEGERHMKSDDIEGRSCIPAVRKSSLHVITDSTGGSSPFVYSPCSELSPDVPVDIPHIVTRELPVLSPLEMPHFDFAQFKSGIMKNFHPYPSSGT
;
A
#
# COMPACT_ATOMS: atom_id res chain seq x y z
N MET A 1 28.48 56.43 -0.46
CA MET A 1 28.61 55.10 -1.11
C MET A 1 27.24 54.67 -1.69
N GLU A 2 26.50 55.60 -2.34
CA GLU A 2 25.08 55.40 -2.70
C GLU A 2 24.79 55.43 -4.21
N PHE A 3 25.83 55.55 -5.05
CA PHE A 3 25.66 55.70 -6.50
C PHE A 3 25.63 54.37 -7.27
N MET A 4 26.07 53.26 -6.68
CA MET A 4 26.04 51.94 -7.34
C MET A 4 24.76 51.13 -7.07
N ASP A 5 23.97 51.48 -6.05
CA ASP A 5 22.73 50.78 -5.68
C ASP A 5 21.52 51.16 -6.54
N LYS A 6 21.69 52.10 -7.49
CA LYS A 6 20.61 52.61 -8.35
C LYS A 6 20.70 52.15 -9.80
N PHE A 7 21.73 51.40 -10.19
CA PHE A 7 21.83 50.89 -11.55
C PHE A 7 20.81 49.75 -11.76
N PRO A 8 19.98 49.81 -12.82
CA PRO A 8 18.94 48.79 -13.07
C PRO A 8 19.50 47.35 -13.08
N LEU A 9 20.72 47.17 -13.59
CA LEU A 9 21.40 45.87 -13.59
C LEU A 9 21.75 45.35 -12.18
N ASN A 10 22.20 46.23 -11.27
CA ASN A 10 22.51 45.82 -9.90
C ASN A 10 21.23 45.42 -9.13
N VAL A 11 20.15 46.19 -9.33
CA VAL A 11 18.83 45.89 -8.76
C VAL A 11 18.31 44.55 -9.27
N ALA A 12 18.47 44.25 -10.57
CA ALA A 12 18.09 42.96 -11.14
C ALA A 12 18.80 41.79 -10.44
N HIS A 13 20.11 41.86 -10.25
CA HIS A 13 20.85 40.80 -9.57
C HIS A 13 20.50 40.66 -8.08
N GLN A 14 20.15 41.77 -7.40
CA GLN A 14 19.65 41.70 -6.04
C GLN A 14 18.30 40.97 -5.98
N LEU A 15 17.42 41.21 -6.95
CA LEU A 15 16.14 40.52 -7.08
C LEU A 15 16.32 39.03 -7.39
N GLU A 16 17.30 38.65 -8.22
CA GLU A 16 17.64 37.24 -8.46
C GLU A 16 18.07 36.52 -7.18
N ARG A 17 18.99 37.10 -6.40
CA ARG A 17 19.42 36.51 -5.11
C ARG A 17 18.25 36.36 -4.14
N ARG A 18 17.35 37.36 -4.11
CA ARG A 18 16.14 37.29 -3.29
C ARG A 18 15.19 36.19 -3.78
N ALA A 19 15.06 36.00 -5.09
CA ALA A 19 14.25 34.94 -5.68
C ALA A 19 14.77 33.55 -5.30
N GLU A 20 16.09 33.37 -5.28
CA GLU A 20 16.74 32.13 -4.83
C GLU A 20 16.47 31.86 -3.34
N ALA A 21 16.53 32.89 -2.49
CA ALA A 21 16.17 32.75 -1.07
C ALA A 21 14.70 32.34 -0.88
N HIS A 22 13.77 32.91 -1.65
CA HIS A 22 12.36 32.47 -1.64
C HIS A 22 12.19 31.02 -2.13
N LEU A 23 12.98 30.59 -3.12
CA LEU A 23 12.94 29.22 -3.63
C LEU A 23 13.40 28.21 -2.57
N GLN A 24 14.43 28.54 -1.78
CA GLN A 24 14.88 27.71 -0.65
C GLN A 24 13.78 27.55 0.42
N GLN A 25 12.96 28.58 0.60
CA GLN A 25 11.81 28.57 1.52
C GLN A 25 10.54 27.93 0.92
N LYS A 26 10.59 27.43 -0.33
CA LYS A 26 9.43 26.89 -1.08
C LYS A 26 8.33 27.92 -1.32
N HIS A 27 8.67 29.21 -1.26
CA HIS A 27 7.81 30.34 -1.61
C HIS A 27 7.90 30.60 -3.12
N PHE A 28 7.25 29.73 -3.90
CA PHE A 28 7.38 29.70 -5.36
C PHE A 28 6.83 30.96 -6.03
N ASP A 29 5.69 31.49 -5.56
CA ASP A 29 5.03 32.64 -6.16
C ASP A 29 5.84 33.93 -5.96
N GLU A 30 6.39 34.12 -4.76
CA GLU A 30 7.27 35.23 -4.43
C GLU A 30 8.58 35.16 -5.23
N SER A 31 9.11 33.96 -5.45
CA SER A 31 10.29 33.73 -6.29
C SER A 31 10.02 34.12 -7.75
N ILE A 32 8.89 33.67 -8.32
CA ILE A 32 8.48 34.02 -9.69
C ILE A 32 8.33 35.55 -9.83
N GLN A 33 7.66 36.20 -8.88
CA GLN A 33 7.51 37.67 -8.88
C GLN A 33 8.85 38.41 -8.82
N CYS A 34 9.83 37.90 -8.06
CA CYS A 34 11.17 38.49 -8.01
C CYS A 34 11.88 38.38 -9.37
N TYR A 35 11.80 37.23 -10.05
CA TYR A 35 12.36 37.08 -11.39
C TYR A 35 11.62 37.92 -12.46
N GLN A 36 10.30 38.12 -12.33
CA GLN A 36 9.56 39.02 -13.21
C GLN A 36 10.06 40.47 -13.08
N LYS A 37 10.19 40.96 -11.85
CA LYS A 37 10.76 42.29 -11.56
C LYS A 37 12.21 42.41 -12.02
N ALA A 38 13.01 41.35 -11.89
CA ALA A 38 14.39 41.34 -12.39
C ALA A 38 14.44 41.52 -13.91
N VAL A 39 13.56 40.83 -14.66
CA VAL A 39 13.44 41.01 -16.12
C VAL A 39 13.05 42.44 -16.49
N GLU A 40 12.12 43.06 -15.76
CA GLU A 40 11.76 44.48 -15.96
C GLU A 40 12.96 45.41 -15.77
N LYS A 41 13.77 45.19 -14.72
CA LYS A 41 14.99 45.96 -14.48
C LYS A 41 16.09 45.72 -15.50
N LEU A 42 16.20 44.51 -16.04
CA LEU A 42 17.09 44.22 -17.16
C LEU A 42 16.63 44.90 -18.46
N LYS A 43 15.32 45.04 -18.70
CA LYS A 43 14.80 45.83 -19.83
C LYS A 43 15.10 47.32 -19.68
N GLU A 44 14.96 47.87 -18.47
CA GLU A 44 15.38 49.25 -18.17
C GLU A 44 16.90 49.45 -18.40
N ALA A 45 17.73 48.45 -18.05
CA ALA A 45 19.16 48.47 -18.32
C ALA A 45 19.48 48.46 -19.82
N GLU A 46 18.72 47.70 -20.61
CA GLU A 46 18.84 47.62 -22.08
C GLU A 46 18.64 48.99 -22.73
N HIS A 47 17.65 49.76 -22.28
CA HIS A 47 17.39 51.12 -22.78
C HIS A 47 18.43 52.17 -22.36
N SER A 48 19.30 51.85 -21.40
CA SER A 48 20.26 52.80 -20.81
C SER A 48 21.65 52.74 -21.44
N SER A 49 21.91 51.81 -22.37
CA SER A 49 23.24 51.61 -22.96
C SER A 49 23.18 51.28 -24.45
N ASP A 50 24.03 51.93 -25.24
CA ASP A 50 24.13 51.70 -26.69
C ASP A 50 25.22 50.70 -27.08
N ASN A 51 25.89 50.08 -26.09
CA ASN A 51 26.96 49.13 -26.37
C ASN A 51 26.39 47.77 -26.79
N GLY A 52 26.65 47.36 -28.04
CA GLY A 52 26.16 46.10 -28.59
C GLY A 52 26.50 44.84 -27.77
N LEU A 53 27.69 44.79 -27.18
CA LEU A 53 28.10 43.65 -26.32
C LEU A 53 27.32 43.63 -25.00
N PHE A 54 27.05 44.80 -24.42
CA PHE A 54 26.26 44.94 -23.21
C PHE A 54 24.81 44.53 -23.45
N LEU A 55 24.21 45.02 -24.55
CA LEU A 55 22.84 44.65 -24.95
C LEU A 55 22.70 43.13 -25.13
N GLN A 56 23.67 42.49 -25.79
CA GLN A 56 23.66 41.05 -25.96
C GLN A 56 23.74 40.30 -24.61
N SER A 57 24.60 40.75 -23.70
CA SER A 57 24.72 40.17 -22.36
C SER A 57 23.42 40.30 -21.56
N VAL A 58 22.80 41.47 -21.57
CA VAL A 58 21.52 41.73 -20.88
C VAL A 58 20.40 40.87 -21.46
N LYS A 59 20.33 40.69 -22.78
CA LYS A 59 19.36 39.79 -23.41
C LYS A 59 19.51 38.35 -22.95
N TYR A 60 20.73 37.81 -22.90
CA TYR A 60 20.96 36.47 -22.36
C TYR A 60 20.53 36.34 -20.90
N GLN A 61 20.74 37.38 -20.07
CA GLN A 61 20.28 37.38 -18.68
C GLN A 61 18.75 37.41 -18.57
N GLN A 62 18.07 38.19 -19.41
CA GLN A 62 16.61 38.22 -19.48
C GLN A 62 16.06 36.83 -19.85
N GLU A 63 16.60 36.20 -20.90
CA GLU A 63 16.20 34.85 -21.32
C GLU A 63 16.43 33.82 -20.22
N ARG A 64 17.57 33.86 -19.54
CA ARG A 64 17.85 33.00 -18.37
C ARG A 64 16.80 33.18 -17.29
N CYS A 65 16.44 34.42 -16.94
CA CYS A 65 15.42 34.68 -15.92
C CYS A 65 14.03 34.14 -16.32
N ILE A 66 13.66 34.24 -17.60
CA ILE A 66 12.39 33.69 -18.13
C ILE A 66 12.41 32.15 -18.06
N GLN A 67 13.51 31.51 -18.44
CA GLN A 67 13.67 30.06 -18.33
C GLN A 67 13.58 29.59 -16.88
N LEU A 68 14.22 30.31 -15.95
CA LEU A 68 14.14 30.02 -14.51
C LEU A 68 12.70 30.13 -13.98
N GLN A 69 11.93 31.15 -14.38
CA GLN A 69 10.51 31.26 -14.02
C GLN A 69 9.71 30.03 -14.46
N LYS A 70 9.94 29.55 -15.69
CA LYS A 70 9.26 28.35 -16.21
C LYS A 70 9.59 27.11 -15.38
N VAL A 71 10.87 26.90 -15.05
CA VAL A 71 11.31 25.78 -14.21
C VAL A 71 10.70 25.88 -12.81
N ILE A 72 10.65 27.06 -12.22
CA ILE A 72 10.07 27.30 -10.90
C ILE A 72 8.56 27.04 -10.91
N SER A 73 7.85 27.46 -11.97
CA SER A 73 6.43 27.14 -12.15
C SER A 73 6.17 25.64 -12.21
N MET A 74 6.98 24.89 -12.98
CA MET A 74 6.87 23.43 -13.01
C MET A 74 7.13 22.79 -11.65
N LYS A 75 8.13 23.29 -10.91
CA LYS A 75 8.43 22.84 -9.53
C LYS A 75 7.27 23.13 -8.57
N LYS A 76 6.61 24.28 -8.71
CA LYS A 76 5.41 24.64 -7.94
C LYS A 76 4.29 23.63 -8.16
N ASP A 77 3.97 23.34 -9.42
CA ASP A 77 2.89 22.41 -9.77
C ASP A 77 3.17 21.00 -9.23
N GLN A 78 4.41 20.55 -9.37
CA GLN A 78 4.84 19.28 -8.80
C GLN A 78 4.69 19.25 -7.27
N TYR A 79 5.16 20.29 -6.58
CA TYR A 79 5.06 20.37 -5.12
C TYR A 79 3.59 20.35 -4.64
N VAL A 80 2.70 21.07 -5.32
CA VAL A 80 1.26 21.08 -4.98
C VAL A 80 0.63 19.70 -5.22
N ALA A 81 0.96 19.05 -6.34
CA ALA A 81 0.47 17.71 -6.65
C ALA A 81 0.94 16.69 -5.60
N ASP A 82 2.22 16.71 -5.24
CA ASP A 82 2.80 15.80 -4.25
C ASP A 82 2.21 16.04 -2.86
N LYS A 83 2.05 17.30 -2.43
CA LYS A 83 1.40 17.66 -1.18
C LYS A 83 -0.05 17.18 -1.12
N THR A 84 -0.79 17.32 -2.23
CA THR A 84 -2.17 16.84 -2.34
C THR A 84 -2.24 15.31 -2.26
N ARG A 85 -1.31 14.61 -2.92
CA ARG A 85 -1.21 13.14 -2.86
C ARG A 85 -0.93 12.67 -1.44
N GLN A 86 0.01 13.30 -0.74
CA GLN A 86 0.31 12.98 0.66
C GLN A 86 -0.92 13.20 1.57
N GLN A 87 -1.64 14.30 1.39
CA GLN A 87 -2.85 14.57 2.17
C GLN A 87 -3.94 13.52 1.94
N LYS A 88 -4.16 13.10 0.68
CA LYS A 88 -5.11 12.02 0.35
C LYS A 88 -4.70 10.68 0.98
N MET A 89 -3.41 10.35 0.93
CA MET A 89 -2.89 9.13 1.56
C MET A 89 -3.12 9.14 3.07
N LEU A 90 -2.85 10.26 3.74
CA LEU A 90 -3.14 10.41 5.18
C LEU A 90 -4.62 10.23 5.48
N GLN A 91 -5.52 10.83 4.69
CA GLN A 91 -6.96 10.63 4.87
C GLN A 91 -7.39 9.16 4.70
N VAL A 92 -6.80 8.43 3.75
CA VAL A 92 -7.07 6.99 3.57
C VAL A 92 -6.60 6.20 4.78
N LEU A 93 -5.40 6.48 5.30
CA LEU A 93 -4.87 5.82 6.48
C LEU A 93 -5.75 6.07 7.72
N THR A 94 -6.17 7.31 7.94
CA THR A 94 -7.08 7.65 9.05
C THR A 94 -8.42 6.94 8.94
N LYS A 95 -9.02 6.86 7.74
CA LYS A 95 -10.27 6.11 7.53
C LYS A 95 -10.09 4.62 7.80
N LEU A 96 -8.98 4.04 7.33
CA LEU A 96 -8.70 2.62 7.56
C LEU A 96 -8.56 2.32 9.06
N GLU A 97 -7.85 3.18 9.80
CA GLU A 97 -7.71 3.06 11.25
C GLU A 97 -9.07 3.09 11.96
N GLN A 98 -9.93 4.05 11.60
CA GLN A 98 -11.30 4.15 12.15
C GLN A 98 -12.10 2.87 11.90
N THR A 99 -12.14 2.39 10.65
CA THR A 99 -12.87 1.15 10.31
C THR A 99 -12.31 -0.09 11.02
N SER A 100 -11.00 -0.12 11.29
CA SER A 100 -10.37 -1.21 12.03
C SER A 100 -10.77 -1.21 13.51
N SER A 101 -10.87 -0.02 14.10
CA SER A 101 -11.27 0.18 15.50
C SER A 101 -12.73 -0.19 15.71
N GLU A 102 -13.61 0.27 14.81
CA GLU A 102 -15.04 -0.09 14.81
C GLU A 102 -15.23 -1.61 14.69
N ARG A 103 -14.56 -2.25 13.74
CA ARG A 103 -14.64 -3.71 13.55
C ARG A 103 -14.15 -4.47 14.79
N SER A 104 -13.08 -4.00 15.44
CA SER A 104 -12.57 -4.60 16.69
C SER A 104 -13.56 -4.47 17.86
N GLN A 105 -14.21 -3.31 17.98
CA GLN A 105 -15.26 -3.11 18.99
C GLN A 105 -16.47 -4.02 18.73
N GLU A 106 -16.89 -4.19 17.48
CA GLU A 106 -17.98 -5.10 17.11
C GLU A 106 -17.65 -6.56 17.46
N THR A 107 -16.43 -7.04 17.18
CA THR A 107 -16.03 -8.41 17.52
C THR A 107 -16.01 -8.64 19.03
N ASN A 108 -15.51 -7.68 19.81
CA ASN A 108 -15.49 -7.78 21.28
C ASN A 108 -16.92 -7.81 21.86
N ASN A 109 -17.81 -6.97 21.33
CA ASN A 109 -19.22 -6.96 21.73
C ASN A 109 -19.93 -8.27 21.37
N LEU A 110 -19.64 -8.86 20.21
CA LEU A 110 -20.20 -10.14 19.81
C LEU A 110 -19.72 -11.26 20.73
N GLN A 111 -18.42 -11.31 21.04
CA GLN A 111 -17.84 -12.30 21.94
C GLN A 111 -18.51 -12.24 23.33
N LEU A 112 -18.71 -11.05 23.88
CA LEU A 112 -19.42 -10.86 25.16
C LEU A 112 -20.87 -11.38 25.10
N LYS A 113 -21.58 -11.15 23.99
CA LYS A 113 -22.94 -11.68 23.80
C LYS A 113 -22.99 -13.21 23.75
N ILE A 114 -22.01 -13.83 23.10
CA ILE A 114 -21.92 -15.30 23.01
C ILE A 114 -21.73 -15.88 24.41
N TYR A 115 -20.77 -15.37 25.20
CA TYR A 115 -20.53 -15.87 26.55
C TYR A 115 -21.73 -15.65 27.48
N ARG A 116 -22.37 -14.47 27.44
CA ARG A 116 -23.60 -14.22 28.20
C ARG A 116 -24.70 -15.23 27.84
N THR A 117 -24.94 -15.48 26.55
CA THR A 117 -25.97 -16.40 26.10
C THR A 117 -25.70 -17.84 26.58
N MET A 118 -24.42 -18.25 26.58
CA MET A 118 -24.02 -19.55 27.12
C MET A 118 -24.25 -19.66 28.64
N GLU A 119 -23.93 -18.62 29.40
CA GLU A 119 -24.19 -18.58 30.85
C GLU A 119 -25.69 -18.60 31.18
N GLU A 120 -26.50 -17.87 30.41
CA GLU A 120 -27.96 -17.89 30.53
C GLU A 120 -28.53 -19.28 30.25
N ALA A 121 -28.02 -19.97 29.22
CA ALA A 121 -28.41 -21.33 28.88
C ALA A 121 -28.09 -22.34 29.99
N ASP A 122 -26.92 -22.21 30.63
CA ASP A 122 -26.55 -23.07 31.76
C ASP A 122 -27.41 -22.80 32.98
N SER A 123 -27.68 -21.52 33.28
CA SER A 123 -28.58 -21.12 34.37
C SER A 123 -30.02 -21.63 34.17
N LEU A 124 -30.45 -21.82 32.92
CA LEU A 124 -31.74 -22.44 32.59
C LEU A 124 -31.69 -23.97 32.78
N LEU A 125 -30.65 -24.63 32.30
CA LEU A 125 -30.47 -26.08 32.46
C LEU A 125 -30.34 -26.47 33.93
N GLU A 126 -29.65 -25.67 34.74
CA GLU A 126 -29.52 -25.88 36.18
C GLU A 126 -30.87 -25.81 36.89
N ARG A 127 -31.70 -24.80 36.57
CA ARG A 127 -33.07 -24.69 37.09
C ARG A 127 -33.97 -25.87 36.73
N LEU A 128 -33.84 -26.40 35.51
CA LEU A 128 -34.61 -27.56 35.07
C LEU A 128 -34.24 -28.84 35.85
N VAL A 129 -32.97 -28.97 36.24
CA VAL A 129 -32.48 -30.13 36.99
C VAL A 129 -32.96 -30.08 38.42
N CYS A 130 -32.89 -28.92 39.08
CA CYS A 130 -33.37 -28.75 40.45
C CYS A 130 -34.89 -28.98 40.59
N ARG A 131 -35.67 -28.72 39.53
CA ARG A 131 -37.13 -28.93 39.54
C ARG A 131 -37.51 -30.42 39.48
N GLY A 132 -36.70 -31.25 38.84
CA GLY A 132 -36.94 -32.70 38.73
C GLY A 132 -36.68 -33.49 40.02
N GLU A 133 -35.96 -32.91 40.99
CA GLU A 133 -35.62 -33.57 42.26
C GLU A 133 -36.60 -33.24 43.39
N SER A 134 -37.43 -32.19 43.24
CA SER A 134 -38.32 -31.68 44.30
C SER A 134 -39.76 -32.22 44.27
N ASP A 135 -40.22 -32.88 43.20
CA ASP A 135 -41.59 -33.41 43.10
C ASP A 135 -41.73 -34.82 43.71
N GLY A 136 -40.80 -35.22 44.57
CA GLY A 136 -40.73 -36.56 45.18
C GLY A 136 -41.53 -36.72 46.49
N TYR A 137 -42.17 -35.68 47.01
CA TYR A 137 -43.09 -35.80 48.14
C TYR A 137 -44.24 -34.80 47.98
N ASP A 138 -45.45 -35.28 48.21
CA ASP A 138 -46.71 -34.54 48.29
C ASP A 138 -47.64 -34.56 47.06
N LEU A 139 -48.01 -35.78 46.64
CA LEU A 139 -49.34 -36.00 46.07
C LEU A 139 -50.11 -36.98 46.96
N GLU A 140 -50.59 -36.49 48.10
CA GLU A 140 -51.73 -37.10 48.78
C GLU A 140 -52.91 -37.16 47.80
N SER A 141 -53.29 -38.39 47.45
CA SER A 141 -54.61 -38.92 47.79
C SER A 141 -55.76 -37.91 47.81
N VAL A 142 -56.23 -37.49 46.63
CA VAL A 142 -57.66 -37.19 46.47
C VAL A 142 -58.32 -38.40 45.83
N LYS A 143 -58.70 -39.35 46.70
CA LYS A 143 -59.74 -40.33 46.43
C LYS A 143 -60.99 -39.58 45.98
N SER A 144 -61.43 -39.82 44.74
CA SER A 144 -62.80 -39.59 44.33
C SER A 144 -63.52 -40.93 44.33
N ASP A 145 -64.17 -41.22 45.45
CA ASP A 145 -65.13 -42.32 45.59
C ASP A 145 -66.49 -41.96 44.94
N ASN A 146 -67.04 -42.93 44.20
CA ASN A 146 -68.47 -43.21 43.93
C ASN A 146 -69.31 -42.19 43.10
N VAL A 147 -70.22 -42.58 42.18
CA VAL A 147 -71.25 -43.64 42.21
C VAL A 147 -71.66 -44.08 40.77
N GLY A 148 -71.79 -45.39 40.56
CA GLY A 148 -72.97 -46.00 39.91
C GLY A 148 -73.00 -46.18 38.39
N GLY A 149 -72.96 -47.44 37.93
CA GLY A 149 -73.35 -47.80 36.57
C GLY A 149 -73.06 -49.25 36.21
N ALA A 150 -73.93 -50.16 36.66
CA ALA A 150 -73.92 -51.57 36.31
C ALA A 150 -74.18 -51.79 34.80
N CYS A 151 -73.57 -52.84 34.22
CA CYS A 151 -74.25 -53.87 33.43
C CYS A 151 -73.26 -54.94 32.91
N ALA A 152 -73.39 -56.14 33.49
CA ALA A 152 -73.38 -57.50 32.92
C ALA A 152 -72.53 -57.89 31.69
N GLU A 153 -71.80 -59.01 31.90
CA GLU A 153 -71.53 -60.16 30.99
C GLU A 153 -70.74 -59.85 29.68
N ASP A 154 -69.97 -60.73 29.04
CA ASP A 154 -69.93 -62.19 29.01
C ASP A 154 -68.59 -62.66 28.41
N THR A 155 -68.22 -63.90 28.75
CA THR A 155 -67.33 -64.84 28.03
C THR A 155 -65.81 -64.63 27.86
N VAL A 156 -65.12 -65.61 28.45
CA VAL A 156 -63.79 -66.18 28.19
C VAL A 156 -63.54 -66.49 26.71
N LYS A 157 -62.36 -66.10 26.16
CA LYS A 157 -61.59 -66.92 25.20
C LYS A 157 -60.08 -66.80 25.41
N VAL A 158 -59.49 -67.99 25.55
CA VAL A 158 -58.08 -68.35 25.72
C VAL A 158 -57.36 -68.38 24.36
N ASP A 159 -56.09 -67.97 24.41
CA ASP A 159 -54.95 -68.18 23.49
C ASP A 159 -55.14 -68.17 21.97
N THR A 160 -54.46 -67.22 21.33
CA THR A 160 -53.65 -67.50 20.13
C THR A 160 -52.46 -66.54 20.11
N PHE A 161 -51.28 -67.06 20.48
CA PHE A 161 -49.99 -66.43 20.19
C PHE A 161 -49.82 -66.27 18.68
N GLN A 162 -49.80 -65.02 18.19
CA GLN A 162 -49.18 -64.67 16.92
C GLN A 162 -47.87 -63.92 17.20
N PRO A 163 -46.71 -64.41 16.74
CA PRO A 163 -45.49 -63.61 16.69
C PRO A 163 -45.50 -62.82 15.38
N GLY A 164 -45.33 -61.50 15.44
CA GLY A 164 -44.93 -60.72 14.27
C GLY A 164 -45.76 -59.50 13.91
N LYS A 165 -45.92 -58.56 14.84
CA LYS A 165 -45.93 -57.14 14.49
C LYS A 165 -45.48 -56.33 15.70
N LEU A 166 -44.16 -56.19 15.83
CA LEU A 166 -43.56 -55.22 16.73
C LEU A 166 -43.84 -53.83 16.16
N ASP A 167 -45.01 -53.29 16.49
CA ASP A 167 -45.25 -51.86 16.39
C ASP A 167 -44.23 -51.17 17.31
N GLY A 168 -43.21 -50.60 16.69
CA GLY A 168 -42.20 -49.78 17.36
C GLY A 168 -42.82 -48.48 17.87
N ARG A 169 -43.61 -48.56 18.94
CA ARG A 169 -43.97 -47.38 19.73
C ARG A 169 -42.68 -46.89 20.38
N LYS A 170 -42.06 -45.87 19.78
CA LYS A 170 -41.00 -45.11 20.43
C LYS A 170 -41.60 -44.50 21.69
N TRP A 171 -41.17 -44.99 22.83
CA TRP A 171 -41.55 -44.40 24.11
C TRP A 171 -41.07 -42.94 24.13
N PRO A 172 -41.89 -42.00 24.62
CA PRO A 172 -41.43 -40.64 24.86
C PRO A 172 -40.19 -40.71 25.74
N LYS A 173 -39.14 -39.98 25.39
CA LYS A 173 -37.94 -39.92 26.23
C LYS A 173 -38.32 -39.29 27.58
N ASP A 174 -37.80 -39.83 28.67
CA ASP A 174 -37.95 -39.23 29.99
C ASP A 174 -37.29 -37.84 30.00
N ASP A 175 -37.97 -36.86 30.59
CA ASP A 175 -37.48 -35.47 30.66
C ASP A 175 -36.08 -35.38 31.26
N ARG A 176 -35.76 -36.27 32.21
CA ARG A 176 -34.42 -36.42 32.79
C ARG A 176 -33.36 -36.76 31.74
N THR A 177 -33.63 -37.73 30.87
CA THR A 177 -32.72 -38.12 29.79
C THR A 177 -32.54 -36.98 28.78
N VAL A 178 -33.62 -36.26 28.45
CA VAL A 178 -33.56 -35.10 27.56
C VAL A 178 -32.70 -33.98 28.16
N ILE A 179 -32.84 -33.69 29.46
CA ILE A 179 -32.04 -32.69 30.17
C ILE A 179 -30.55 -33.07 30.20
N GLU A 180 -30.21 -34.34 30.42
CA GLU A 180 -28.83 -34.84 30.39
C GLU A 180 -28.22 -34.76 28.97
N GLU A 181 -28.99 -35.11 27.93
CA GLU A 181 -28.60 -34.93 26.53
C GLU A 181 -28.33 -33.45 26.22
N LEU A 182 -29.20 -32.54 26.67
CA LEU A 182 -29.06 -31.09 26.48
C LEU A 182 -27.83 -30.53 27.21
N ARG A 183 -27.54 -30.98 28.44
CA ARG A 183 -26.30 -30.63 29.16
C ARG A 183 -25.06 -31.07 28.40
N THR A 184 -25.07 -32.30 27.89
CA THR A 184 -23.95 -32.85 27.14
C THR A 184 -23.71 -32.06 25.85
N LEU A 185 -24.78 -31.74 25.11
CA LEU A 185 -24.72 -30.92 23.91
C LEU A 185 -24.22 -29.50 24.20
N ASN A 186 -24.71 -28.86 25.27
CA ASN A 186 -24.28 -27.52 25.67
C ASN A 186 -22.79 -27.52 26.03
N ASN A 187 -22.32 -28.50 26.81
CA ASN A 187 -20.89 -28.66 27.11
C ASN A 187 -20.04 -28.82 25.85
N GLN A 188 -20.48 -29.63 24.87
CA GLN A 188 -19.81 -29.76 23.58
C GLN A 188 -19.76 -28.43 22.81
N LEU A 189 -20.86 -27.67 22.81
CA LEU A 189 -20.91 -26.34 22.20
C LEU A 189 -19.92 -25.39 22.88
N ARG A 190 -19.81 -25.39 24.21
CA ARG A 190 -18.82 -24.58 24.94
C ARG A 190 -17.40 -24.93 24.52
N SER A 191 -17.07 -26.21 24.48
CA SER A 191 -15.75 -26.68 24.05
C SER A 191 -15.43 -26.23 22.63
N LEU A 192 -16.39 -26.32 21.72
CA LEU A 192 -16.23 -25.87 20.34
C LEU A 192 -16.03 -24.34 20.26
N VAL A 193 -16.82 -23.55 21.00
CA VAL A 193 -16.68 -22.08 21.04
C VAL A 193 -15.30 -21.68 21.57
N ILE A 194 -14.80 -22.33 22.63
CA ILE A 194 -13.45 -22.08 23.16
C ILE A 194 -12.38 -22.43 22.12
N GLN A 195 -12.53 -23.56 21.42
CA GLN A 195 -11.59 -23.97 20.38
C GLN A 195 -11.55 -22.98 19.22
N LEU A 196 -12.72 -22.53 18.74
CA LEU A 196 -12.83 -21.54 17.67
C LEU A 196 -12.22 -20.20 18.10
N GLN A 197 -12.44 -19.78 19.34
CA GLN A 197 -11.81 -18.56 19.88
C GLN A 197 -10.28 -18.69 19.92
N THR A 198 -9.77 -19.84 20.37
CA THR A 198 -8.32 -20.09 20.44
C THR A 198 -7.69 -20.08 19.03
N GLN A 199 -8.38 -20.66 18.04
CA GLN A 199 -7.95 -20.62 16.64
C GLN A 199 -7.98 -19.19 16.07
N LEU A 200 -9.01 -18.42 16.40
CA LEU A 200 -9.12 -17.02 16.00
C LEU A 200 -7.97 -16.19 16.60
N ASP A 201 -7.68 -16.36 17.88
CA ASP A 201 -6.57 -15.67 18.56
C ASP A 201 -5.21 -16.03 17.95
N ALA A 202 -5.00 -17.32 17.61
CA ALA A 202 -3.78 -17.77 16.93
C ALA A 202 -3.63 -17.13 15.54
N SER A 203 -4.71 -17.10 14.76
CA SER A 203 -4.72 -16.47 13.43
C SER A 203 -4.51 -14.96 13.51
N CYS A 204 -5.11 -14.28 14.50
CA CYS A 204 -4.90 -12.85 14.75
C CYS A 204 -3.42 -12.54 15.02
N LYS A 205 -2.76 -13.33 15.87
CA LYS A 205 -1.32 -13.18 16.15
C LYS A 205 -0.46 -13.40 14.91
N GLU A 206 -0.78 -14.41 14.10
CA GLU A 206 -0.07 -14.66 12.84
C GLU A 206 -0.20 -13.46 11.88
N VAL A 207 -1.41 -12.90 11.73
CA VAL A 207 -1.64 -11.70 10.91
C VAL A 207 -0.85 -10.51 11.43
N GLU A 208 -0.75 -10.32 12.75
CA GLU A 208 0.04 -9.25 13.36
C GLU A 208 1.54 -9.39 13.04
N ILE A 209 2.09 -10.60 13.20
CA ILE A 209 3.49 -10.91 12.87
C ILE A 209 3.75 -10.66 11.37
N LEU A 210 2.86 -11.11 10.49
CA LEU A 210 2.99 -10.90 9.05
C LEU A 210 2.94 -9.40 8.69
N ARG A 211 2.06 -8.62 9.33
CA ARG A 211 2.00 -7.16 9.15
C ARG A 211 3.27 -6.48 9.60
N GLU A 212 3.85 -6.88 10.73
CA GLU A 212 5.13 -6.35 11.20
C GLU A 212 6.28 -6.72 10.25
N ARG A 213 6.30 -7.95 9.75
CA ARG A 213 7.29 -8.39 8.76
C ARG A 213 7.20 -7.58 7.45
N VAL A 214 5.99 -7.31 6.97
CA VAL A 214 5.76 -6.46 5.79
C VAL A 214 6.27 -5.04 6.06
N ARG A 215 5.93 -4.44 7.21
CA ARG A 215 6.42 -3.10 7.58
C ARG A 215 7.95 -3.03 7.63
N PHE A 216 8.60 -4.06 8.18
CA PHE A 216 10.06 -4.15 8.22
C PHE A 216 10.67 -4.16 6.81
N LEU A 217 10.17 -5.03 5.92
CA LEU A 217 10.65 -5.14 4.55
C LEU A 217 10.36 -3.89 3.70
N GLU A 218 9.23 -3.23 3.94
CA GLU A 218 8.89 -1.96 3.28
C GLU A 218 9.77 -0.81 3.77
N GLY A 219 10.06 -0.73 5.07
CA GLY A 219 10.97 0.24 5.65
C GLY A 219 12.41 0.10 5.14
N GLU A 220 12.93 -1.14 5.04
CA GLU A 220 14.25 -1.41 4.46
C GLU A 220 14.34 -1.00 2.99
N ARG A 221 13.26 -1.12 2.21
CA ARG A 221 13.22 -0.66 0.81
C ARG A 221 13.26 0.86 0.68
N HIS A 222 12.68 1.60 1.63
CA HIS A 222 12.75 3.06 1.61
C HIS A 222 14.14 3.59 1.98
N MET A 223 14.79 3.02 3.01
CA MET A 223 16.16 3.44 3.38
C MET A 223 17.18 3.19 2.26
N LYS A 224 17.06 2.08 1.52
CA LYS A 224 17.96 1.77 0.39
C LYS A 224 17.71 2.62 -0.87
N SER A 225 16.54 3.25 -0.98
CA SER A 225 16.20 4.12 -2.11
C SER A 225 16.73 5.55 -1.93
N ASP A 226 16.74 6.04 -0.69
CA ASP A 226 17.08 7.45 -0.40
C ASP A 226 18.60 7.71 -0.45
N ASP A 227 19.44 6.69 -0.27
CA ASP A 227 20.90 6.81 -0.37
C ASP A 227 21.42 6.97 -1.82
N ILE A 228 20.56 6.77 -2.83
CA ILE A 228 20.93 6.90 -4.26
C ILE A 228 20.58 8.29 -4.82
N GLU A 229 19.66 9.05 -4.22
CA GLU A 229 19.22 10.36 -4.73
C GLU A 229 20.08 11.56 -4.26
N GLY A 230 21.06 11.35 -3.39
CA GLY A 230 21.91 12.41 -2.84
C GLY A 230 22.99 12.98 -3.78
N ARG A 231 23.16 12.46 -5.00
CA ARG A 231 24.29 12.85 -5.86
C ARG A 231 24.02 12.86 -7.37
N SER A 232 22.97 13.52 -7.86
CA SER A 232 22.98 14.02 -9.24
C SER A 232 21.97 15.13 -9.51
N CYS A 233 22.47 16.35 -9.65
CA CYS A 233 21.76 17.44 -10.33
C CYS A 233 21.79 17.20 -11.85
N ILE A 234 20.99 16.27 -12.37
CA ILE A 234 20.62 16.21 -13.79
C ILE A 234 19.14 15.80 -13.88
N PRO A 235 18.29 16.51 -14.64
CA PRO A 235 16.88 16.18 -14.75
C PRO A 235 16.74 14.86 -15.54
N ALA A 236 16.58 13.75 -14.82
CA ALA A 236 16.18 12.49 -15.40
C ALA A 236 14.76 12.62 -15.95
N VAL A 237 14.67 12.70 -17.28
CA VAL A 237 13.44 12.50 -18.05
C VAL A 237 12.82 11.20 -17.56
N ARG A 238 11.68 11.30 -16.87
CA ARG A 238 10.91 10.17 -16.37
C ARG A 238 10.61 9.23 -17.53
N LYS A 239 11.30 8.09 -17.57
CA LYS A 239 10.88 6.94 -18.36
C LYS A 239 9.53 6.50 -17.78
N SER A 240 8.48 6.71 -18.55
CA SER A 240 7.17 6.14 -18.32
C SER A 240 7.30 4.64 -18.06
N SER A 241 6.85 4.20 -16.89
CA SER A 241 6.62 2.81 -16.57
C SER A 241 5.65 2.22 -17.59
N LEU A 242 6.18 1.53 -18.60
CA LEU A 242 5.41 0.60 -19.41
C LEU A 242 5.02 -0.55 -18.49
N HIS A 243 3.80 -0.50 -17.96
CA HIS A 243 3.16 -1.70 -17.43
C HIS A 243 2.84 -2.59 -18.62
N VAL A 244 3.73 -3.54 -18.89
CA VAL A 244 3.44 -4.68 -19.75
C VAL A 244 2.49 -5.57 -18.94
N ILE A 245 1.20 -5.43 -19.21
CA ILE A 245 0.21 -6.43 -18.85
C ILE A 245 0.48 -7.62 -19.77
N THR A 246 1.13 -8.66 -19.27
CA THR A 246 1.15 -9.97 -19.93
C THR A 246 -0.02 -10.77 -19.41
N ASP A 247 -1.22 -10.48 -19.89
CA ASP A 247 -2.30 -11.44 -19.90
C ASP A 247 -2.19 -12.24 -21.21
N SER A 248 -1.68 -13.46 -21.11
CA SER A 248 -2.09 -14.61 -21.93
C SER A 248 -1.04 -15.72 -21.85
N THR A 249 -1.43 -16.77 -21.13
CA THR A 249 -1.40 -18.16 -21.56
C THR A 249 -0.43 -18.54 -22.69
N GLY A 250 0.59 -19.34 -22.33
CA GLY A 250 1.04 -20.49 -23.10
C GLY A 250 1.73 -20.23 -24.44
N GLY A 251 3.04 -20.47 -24.49
CA GLY A 251 3.75 -20.61 -25.75
C GLY A 251 5.25 -20.48 -25.61
N SER A 252 5.94 -21.61 -25.60
CA SER A 252 7.38 -21.77 -25.67
C SER A 252 8.05 -20.90 -26.74
N SER A 253 9.03 -20.07 -26.34
CA SER A 253 10.04 -19.48 -27.22
C SER A 253 11.42 -19.60 -26.56
N PRO A 254 12.44 -20.15 -27.24
CA PRO A 254 13.75 -20.45 -26.66
C PRO A 254 14.74 -19.29 -26.90
N PHE A 255 14.38 -18.07 -26.53
CA PHE A 255 15.34 -16.96 -26.45
C PHE A 255 15.47 -16.52 -25.00
N VAL A 256 16.45 -17.12 -24.33
CA VAL A 256 16.94 -16.67 -23.03
C VAL A 256 17.68 -15.36 -23.26
N TYR A 257 17.01 -14.23 -23.04
CA TYR A 257 17.73 -13.00 -22.78
C TYR A 257 18.40 -13.14 -21.42
N SER A 258 19.68 -13.47 -21.43
CA SER A 258 20.55 -13.31 -20.26
C SER A 258 20.51 -11.85 -19.80
N PRO A 259 20.10 -11.57 -18.56
CA PRO A 259 20.28 -10.25 -17.98
C PRO A 259 21.77 -10.08 -17.71
N CYS A 260 22.48 -9.40 -18.61
CA CYS A 260 23.83 -8.94 -18.33
C CYS A 260 23.78 -7.85 -17.25
N SER A 261 24.29 -8.22 -16.08
CA SER A 261 25.15 -7.43 -15.21
C SER A 261 24.60 -6.16 -14.57
N GLU A 262 24.00 -6.31 -13.38
CA GLU A 262 24.31 -5.44 -12.22
C GLU A 262 24.51 -6.20 -10.89
N LEU A 263 24.46 -7.54 -10.89
CA LEU A 263 24.83 -8.36 -9.73
C LEU A 263 26.30 -8.78 -9.80
N SER A 264 27.20 -7.84 -9.55
CA SER A 264 28.45 -8.21 -8.89
C SER A 264 28.11 -8.44 -7.42
N PRO A 265 28.25 -9.65 -6.86
CA PRO A 265 28.24 -9.78 -5.41
C PRO A 265 29.47 -9.05 -4.88
N ASP A 266 29.25 -8.00 -4.08
CA ASP A 266 30.32 -7.41 -3.28
C ASP A 266 30.91 -8.50 -2.39
N VAL A 267 32.13 -8.92 -2.74
CA VAL A 267 32.89 -9.89 -1.97
C VAL A 267 33.42 -9.16 -0.72
N PRO A 268 33.12 -9.63 0.50
CA PRO A 268 33.66 -9.05 1.73
C PRO A 268 35.19 -9.10 1.72
N VAL A 269 35.83 -7.99 2.09
CA VAL A 269 37.29 -7.75 1.97
C VAL A 269 38.14 -8.57 2.97
N ASP A 270 37.54 -9.37 3.85
CA ASP A 270 38.25 -9.94 5.02
C ASP A 270 38.51 -11.45 4.95
N ILE A 271 38.76 -12.03 3.77
CA ILE A 271 39.21 -13.43 3.66
C ILE A 271 40.64 -13.49 3.09
N PRO A 272 41.67 -13.77 3.91
CA PRO A 272 43.01 -14.01 3.41
C PRO A 272 43.05 -15.43 2.83
N HIS A 273 43.39 -15.53 1.54
CA HIS A 273 43.61 -16.74 0.73
C HIS A 273 42.52 -17.06 -0.29
N ILE A 274 42.42 -16.24 -1.34
CA ILE A 274 42.01 -16.72 -2.64
C ILE A 274 43.09 -16.34 -3.66
N VAL A 275 43.64 -17.38 -4.26
CA VAL A 275 44.69 -17.40 -5.28
C VAL A 275 44.32 -16.43 -6.41
N THR A 276 45.20 -15.46 -6.65
CA THR A 276 45.22 -14.60 -7.83
C THR A 276 45.34 -15.46 -9.09
N ARG A 277 44.20 -15.83 -9.69
CA ARG A 277 44.18 -16.24 -11.09
C ARG A 277 44.38 -14.99 -11.92
N GLU A 278 45.61 -14.78 -12.37
CA GLU A 278 45.92 -13.76 -13.37
C GLU A 278 45.03 -13.97 -14.59
N LEU A 279 44.28 -12.93 -14.94
CA LEU A 279 43.43 -12.93 -16.12
C LEU A 279 44.32 -13.04 -17.37
N PRO A 280 43.93 -13.84 -18.37
CA PRO A 280 44.70 -13.97 -19.59
C PRO A 280 44.87 -12.59 -20.26
N VAL A 281 46.11 -12.26 -20.61
CA VAL A 281 46.44 -11.00 -21.29
C VAL A 281 45.72 -10.96 -22.62
N LEU A 282 44.71 -10.10 -22.74
CA LEU A 282 43.98 -9.91 -23.98
C LEU A 282 44.90 -9.26 -25.02
N SER A 283 44.82 -9.74 -26.27
CA SER A 283 45.55 -9.17 -27.38
C SER A 283 45.16 -7.70 -27.60
N PRO A 284 46.11 -6.79 -27.90
CA PRO A 284 45.83 -5.38 -28.10
C PRO A 284 44.73 -5.16 -29.15
N LEU A 285 43.74 -4.36 -28.81
CA LEU A 285 42.62 -4.05 -29.71
C LEU A 285 43.11 -3.09 -30.80
N GLU A 286 43.24 -3.58 -32.04
CA GLU A 286 43.58 -2.74 -33.18
C GLU A 286 42.42 -1.78 -33.48
N MET A 287 42.65 -0.49 -33.24
CA MET A 287 41.69 0.53 -33.62
C MET A 287 41.73 0.80 -35.13
N PRO A 288 40.58 0.99 -35.78
CA PRO A 288 40.53 1.35 -37.19
C PRO A 288 41.25 2.67 -37.45
N HIS A 289 42.07 2.71 -38.49
CA HIS A 289 42.83 3.88 -38.87
C HIS A 289 41.92 4.88 -39.59
N PHE A 290 41.47 5.91 -38.89
CA PHE A 290 40.64 6.97 -39.48
C PHE A 290 41.52 7.95 -40.26
N ASP A 291 41.31 8.05 -41.59
CA ASP A 291 41.98 9.03 -42.44
C ASP A 291 41.15 10.33 -42.53
N PHE A 292 41.55 11.34 -41.76
CA PHE A 292 40.91 12.64 -41.74
C PHE A 292 41.15 13.48 -43.01
N ALA A 293 42.02 13.04 -43.93
CA ALA A 293 42.25 13.73 -45.19
C ALA A 293 41.01 13.69 -46.10
N GLN A 294 40.15 12.66 -45.99
CA GLN A 294 38.93 12.55 -46.79
C GLN A 294 37.91 13.65 -46.50
N PHE A 295 37.89 14.21 -45.29
CA PHE A 295 36.93 15.25 -44.92
C PHE A 295 37.23 16.62 -45.54
N LYS A 296 38.49 16.89 -45.93
CA LYS A 296 38.87 18.19 -46.50
C LYS A 296 38.52 18.36 -47.97
N SER A 297 38.35 17.28 -48.75
CA SER A 297 38.10 17.40 -50.19
C SER A 297 36.63 17.64 -50.56
N GLY A 298 35.69 17.40 -49.64
CA GLY A 298 34.24 17.52 -49.90
C GLY A 298 33.66 18.93 -49.75
N ILE A 299 34.33 19.85 -49.05
CA ILE A 299 33.72 21.14 -48.65
C ILE A 299 33.93 22.27 -49.66
N MET A 300 34.85 22.15 -50.63
CA MET A 300 35.18 23.25 -51.55
C MET A 300 34.50 23.20 -52.94
N LYS A 301 33.59 22.25 -53.23
CA LYS A 301 33.01 22.14 -54.59
C LYS A 301 31.70 22.91 -54.85
N ASN A 302 31.11 23.61 -53.87
CA ASN A 302 29.77 24.20 -54.02
C ASN A 302 29.67 25.72 -53.77
N PHE A 303 30.65 26.52 -54.20
CA PHE A 303 30.49 27.98 -54.26
C PHE A 303 30.78 28.51 -55.66
N HIS A 304 29.72 28.66 -56.46
CA HIS A 304 29.73 29.49 -57.67
C HIS A 304 29.34 30.93 -57.31
N PRO A 305 30.12 31.95 -57.69
CA PRO A 305 29.72 33.35 -57.55
C PRO A 305 28.81 33.78 -58.73
N TYR A 306 27.72 34.49 -58.40
CA TYR A 306 26.84 35.15 -59.37
C TYR A 306 27.53 36.34 -60.05
N PRO A 307 27.26 36.62 -61.34
CA PRO A 307 27.77 37.81 -62.02
C PRO A 307 26.91 39.04 -61.71
N SER A 308 27.57 40.16 -61.38
CA SER A 308 26.96 41.48 -61.23
C SER A 308 26.70 42.11 -62.60
N SER A 309 25.43 42.27 -62.97
CA SER A 309 25.00 43.15 -64.06
C SER A 309 24.92 44.59 -63.55
N GLY A 310 25.64 45.49 -64.23
CA GLY A 310 25.60 46.92 -63.98
C GLY A 310 24.38 47.60 -64.61
N THR A 311 24.04 48.74 -64.01
CA THR A 311 23.62 50.02 -64.61
C THR A 311 23.78 51.09 -63.54
#